data_AF-A0A949PK47-F1
#
_entry.id   AF-A0A949PK47-F1
#
_cell.length_a   1.000
_cell.length_b   1.000
_cell.length_c   1.000
_cell.angle_alpha   90.00
_cell.angle_beta   90.00
_cell.angle_gamma   90.00
#
_symmetry.space_group_name_H-M   'P 1'
#
loop_
_entity.id
_entity.type
_entity.pdbx_description
1 polymer ?
#
loop_
_entity_poly.entity_id
_entity_poly.type
_entity_poly.pdbx_seq_one_letter_code
_entity_poly.pdbx_strand_id
1 'polypeptide(L)'
;MHYLVGLLFIIASLFSTVAMAGDAEGKITGINPDEETITLDDGSVYKLPGEFDYSAIDKGMKVLILYDVADNTRFVTDIQEAP
;
A
#
# COMPACT_ATOMS: atom_id res chain seq x y z
N MET A 1 -18.46 36.59 11.28
CA MET A 1 -18.81 35.29 10.65
C MET A 1 -17.85 34.91 9.51
N HIS A 2 -17.47 35.80 8.58
CA HIS A 2 -16.57 35.44 7.45
C HIS A 2 -15.15 34.99 7.89
N TYR A 3 -14.57 35.59 8.93
CA TYR A 3 -13.25 35.22 9.43
C TYR A 3 -13.18 33.82 10.06
N LEU A 4 -14.30 33.33 10.62
CA LEU A 4 -14.39 32.00 11.21
C LEU A 4 -14.38 30.91 10.13
N VAL A 5 -15.07 31.16 9.01
CA VAL A 5 -15.10 30.27 7.85
C VAL A 5 -13.72 30.21 7.19
N GLY A 6 -13.06 31.36 7.02
CA GLY A 6 -11.69 31.41 6.48
C GLY A 6 -10.68 30.64 7.35
N LEU A 7 -10.77 30.77 8.67
CA LEU A 7 -9.92 30.05 9.61
C LEU A 7 -10.15 28.52 9.55
N LEU A 8 -11.40 28.09 9.44
CA LEU A 8 -11.75 26.68 9.30
C LEU A 8 -11.16 26.05 8.02
N PHE A 9 -11.20 26.76 6.89
CA PHE A 9 -10.61 26.28 5.63
C PHE A 9 -9.08 26.16 5.70
N ILE A 10 -8.40 27.08 6.38
CA ILE A 10 -6.95 27.01 6.59
C ILE A 10 -6.59 25.77 7.41
N ILE A 11 -7.31 25.53 8.52
CA ILE A 11 -7.07 24.36 9.38
C ILE A 11 -7.32 23.05 8.61
N ALA A 12 -8.38 22.98 7.80
CA ALA A 12 -8.67 21.80 6.98
C ALA A 12 -7.57 21.49 5.95
N SER A 13 -6.95 22.51 5.36
CA SER A 13 -5.86 22.30 4.39
C SER A 13 -4.58 21.71 5.00
N LEU A 14 -4.36 21.87 6.31
CA LEU A 14 -3.20 21.29 7.02
C LEU A 14 -3.30 19.77 7.18
N PHE A 15 -4.46 19.16 6.92
CA PHE A 15 -4.67 17.70 6.97
C PHE A 15 -4.64 17.05 5.58
N SER A 16 -4.08 17.72 4.58
CA SER A 16 -3.88 17.12 3.26
C SER A 16 -2.77 16.07 3.34
N THR A 17 -3.13 14.80 3.48
CA THR A 17 -2.20 13.67 3.38
C THR A 17 -1.77 13.51 1.92
N VAL A 18 -0.46 13.56 1.64
CA VAL A 18 0.08 13.25 0.32
C VAL A 18 0.07 11.73 0.17
N ALA A 19 -0.82 11.20 -0.66
CA ALA A 19 -0.73 9.81 -1.10
C ALA A 19 0.49 9.68 -2.03
N MET A 20 1.49 8.92 -1.60
CA MET A 20 2.66 8.62 -2.41
C MET A 20 2.47 7.24 -3.03
N ALA A 21 2.30 7.20 -4.34
CA ALA A 21 2.32 5.96 -5.11
C ALA A 21 3.77 5.55 -5.41
N GLY A 22 4.03 4.25 -5.40
CA GLY A 22 5.31 3.66 -5.77
C GLY A 22 5.14 2.28 -6.39
N ASP A 23 6.25 1.78 -6.93
CA ASP A 23 6.37 0.43 -7.48
C ASP A 23 7.54 -0.32 -6.83
N ALA A 24 7.44 -1.65 -6.80
CA ALA A 24 8.49 -2.54 -6.31
C ALA A 24 8.45 -3.87 -7.05
N GLU A 25 9.63 -4.40 -7.40
CA GLU A 25 9.78 -5.74 -7.98
C GLU A 25 10.63 -6.60 -7.05
N GLY A 26 10.20 -7.83 -6.77
CA GLY A 26 10.92 -8.72 -5.86
C GLY A 26 10.31 -10.10 -5.74
N LYS A 27 10.93 -10.96 -4.93
CA LYS A 27 10.42 -12.32 -4.67
C LYS A 27 9.62 -12.37 -3.37
N ILE A 28 8.45 -13.02 -3.41
CA ILE A 28 7.64 -13.25 -2.21
C ILE A 28 8.39 -14.21 -1.28
N THR A 29 8.69 -13.75 -0.07
CA THR A 29 9.31 -14.55 1.00
C THR A 29 8.30 -14.92 2.10
N GLY A 30 7.27 -14.10 2.28
CA GLY A 30 6.21 -14.28 3.28
C GLY A 30 4.83 -13.99 2.71
N ILE A 31 3.83 -14.77 3.16
CA ILE A 31 2.40 -14.56 2.89
C ILE A 31 1.70 -14.76 4.24
N ASN A 32 0.94 -13.76 4.69
CA ASN A 32 0.16 -13.79 5.92
C ASN A 32 -1.29 -13.40 5.62
N PRO A 33 -2.20 -14.37 5.41
CA PRO A 33 -3.61 -14.10 5.14
C PRO A 33 -4.35 -13.45 6.32
N ASP A 34 -3.95 -13.76 7.56
CA ASP A 34 -4.60 -13.21 8.76
C ASP A 34 -4.34 -11.71 8.91
N GLU A 35 -3.16 -11.26 8.50
CA GLU A 35 -2.80 -9.83 8.48
C GLU A 35 -2.98 -9.20 7.09
N GLU A 36 -3.46 -9.95 6.10
CA GLU A 36 -3.58 -9.54 4.70
C GLU A 36 -2.28 -8.93 4.16
N THR A 37 -1.13 -9.56 4.40
CA THR A 37 0.18 -9.04 3.97
C THR A 37 1.02 -10.05 3.18
N ILE A 38 1.93 -9.49 2.38
CA ILE A 38 3.06 -10.21 1.79
C ILE A 38 4.38 -9.54 2.16
N THR A 39 5.46 -10.30 2.16
CA THR A 39 6.82 -9.82 2.37
C THR A 39 7.66 -10.13 1.15
N LEU A 40 8.38 -9.13 0.63
CA LEU A 40 9.34 -9.32 -0.46
C LEU A 40 10.74 -9.64 0.09
N ASP A 41 11.68 -9.95 -0.80
CA ASP A 41 13.06 -10.36 -0.49
C ASP A 41 13.96 -9.22 -0.01
N ASP A 42 13.54 -7.97 -0.21
CA ASP A 42 14.12 -6.78 0.41
C ASP A 42 13.70 -6.58 1.89
N GLY A 43 12.80 -7.44 2.40
CA GLY A 43 12.23 -7.36 3.75
C GLY A 43 11.06 -6.39 3.89
N SER A 44 10.62 -5.76 2.80
CA SER A 44 9.46 -4.87 2.77
C SER A 44 8.16 -5.65 2.91
N VAL A 45 7.25 -5.12 3.73
CA VAL A 45 5.90 -5.66 3.94
C VAL A 45 4.87 -4.81 3.20
N TYR A 46 3.93 -5.46 2.53
CA TYR A 46 2.86 -4.84 1.75
C TYR A 46 1.52 -5.41 2.16
N LYS A 47 0.55 -4.53 2.40
CA LYS A 47 -0.84 -4.87 2.75
C LYS A 47 -1.63 -5.09 1.47
N LEU A 48 -2.14 -6.30 1.31
CA LEU A 48 -3.01 -6.69 0.20
C LEU A 48 -4.40 -6.06 0.36
N PRO A 49 -5.14 -5.87 -0.76
CA PRO A 49 -6.56 -5.55 -0.69
C PRO A 49 -7.32 -6.68 0.02
N GLY A 50 -8.39 -6.34 0.76
CA GLY A 50 -9.05 -7.33 1.63
C GLY A 50 -9.57 -8.58 0.92
N GLU A 51 -10.25 -8.41 -0.23
CA GLU A 51 -10.72 -9.53 -1.06
C GLU A 51 -9.63 -9.97 -2.06
N PHE A 52 -8.51 -10.50 -1.55
CA PHE A 52 -7.41 -11.02 -2.39
C PHE A 52 -7.43 -12.56 -2.48
N ASP A 53 -7.27 -13.09 -3.69
CA ASP A 53 -7.16 -14.54 -3.92
C ASP A 53 -5.71 -15.01 -3.71
N TYR A 54 -5.42 -15.55 -2.53
CA TYR A 54 -4.10 -16.06 -2.17
C TYR A 54 -3.66 -17.27 -3.00
N SER A 55 -4.55 -17.94 -3.74
CA SER A 55 -4.16 -19.05 -4.63
C SER A 55 -3.45 -18.57 -5.90
N ALA A 56 -3.50 -17.26 -6.20
CA ALA A 56 -2.83 -16.64 -7.34
C ALA A 56 -1.34 -16.33 -7.07
N ILE A 57 -0.85 -16.53 -5.85
CA ILE A 57 0.53 -16.21 -5.46
C ILE A 57 1.16 -17.33 -4.64
N ASP A 58 2.48 -17.46 -4.75
CA ASP A 58 3.25 -18.46 -4.01
C ASP A 58 4.57 -17.89 -3.48
N LYS A 59 5.10 -18.50 -2.42
CA LYS A 59 6.47 -18.18 -1.95
C LYS A 59 7.48 -18.48 -3.05
N GLY A 60 8.40 -17.54 -3.29
CA GLY A 60 9.40 -17.60 -4.34
C GLY A 60 8.94 -17.04 -5.69
N MET A 61 7.63 -16.77 -5.86
CA MET A 61 7.10 -16.06 -7.02
C MET A 61 7.70 -14.66 -7.08
N LYS A 62 8.14 -14.27 -8.28
CA LYS A 62 8.65 -12.93 -8.54
C LYS A 62 7.48 -12.06 -8.98
N VAL A 63 7.29 -10.92 -8.34
CA VAL A 63 6.13 -10.04 -8.58
C VAL A 63 6.55 -8.60 -8.79
N LEU A 64 5.75 -7.88 -9.58
CA LEU A 64 5.74 -6.42 -9.64
C LEU A 64 4.51 -5.93 -8.87
N ILE A 65 4.73 -5.02 -7.92
CA ILE A 65 3.70 -4.45 -7.04
C ILE A 65 3.60 -2.95 -7.31
N LEU A 66 2.39 -2.46 -7.50
CA LEU A 66 2.05 -1.04 -7.37
C LEU A 66 1.40 -0.83 -6.00
N TYR A 67 1.79 0.23 -5.30
CA TYR A 67 1.28 0.50 -3.95
C TYR A 67 1.18 1.99 -3.65
N ASP A 68 0.26 2.32 -2.74
CA ASP A 68 0.17 3.63 -2.11
C ASP A 68 0.71 3.57 -0.68
N VAL A 69 1.32 4.65 -0.22
CA VAL A 69 1.74 4.80 1.17
C VAL A 69 0.77 5.72 1.92
N ALA A 70 0.13 5.17 2.95
CA ALA A 70 -0.68 5.92 3.91
C ALA A 70 -0.41 5.40 5.32
N ASP A 71 -0.26 6.30 6.30
CA ASP A 71 0.00 5.95 7.71
C ASP A 71 1.16 4.95 7.88
N ASN A 72 2.26 5.17 7.16
CA ASN A 72 3.45 4.30 7.13
C ASN A 72 3.19 2.86 6.65
N THR A 73 2.02 2.59 6.08
CA THR A 73 1.62 1.29 5.52
C THR A 73 1.62 1.35 4.00
N ARG A 74 2.14 0.30 3.36
CA ARG A 74 2.16 0.16 1.89
C ARG A 74 0.96 -0.66 1.45
N PHE A 75 -0.06 -0.01 0.91
CA PHE A 75 -1.28 -0.65 0.42
C PHE A 75 -1.12 -1.01 -1.05
N VAL A 76 -1.18 -2.30 -1.36
CA VAL A 76 -1.11 -2.79 -2.74
C VAL A 76 -2.34 -2.33 -3.50
N THR A 77 -2.11 -1.67 -4.64
CA THR A 77 -3.15 -1.28 -5.60
C THR A 77 -3.19 -2.22 -6.80
N ASP A 78 -2.05 -2.83 -7.15
CA ASP A 78 -1.96 -3.85 -8.18
C ASP A 78 -0.78 -4.80 -7.92
N ILE A 79 -0.92 -6.06 -8.34
CA ILE A 79 0.11 -7.09 -8.24
C ILE A 79 0.04 -8.04 -9.43
N GLN A 80 1.18 -8.28 -10.05
CA GLN A 80 1.31 -9.19 -11.18
C GLN A 80 2.61 -10.00 -11.11
N GLU A 81 2.61 -11.17 -11.74
CA GLU A 81 3.83 -11.95 -11.92
C GLU A 81 4.82 -11.16 -12.80
N ALA A 82 6.05 -11.02 -12.31
CA ALA A 82 7.13 -10.35 -13.04
C ALA A 82 7.79 -11.31 -14.04
N PRO A 83 8.28 -10.82 -15.18
CA PRO A 83 8.96 -11.64 -16.19
C PRO A 83 10.31 -12.22 -15.73
#